data_AF-A0A841DJY2-F1
#
_entry.id   AF-A0A841DJY2-F1
#
_cell.length_a   1.000
_cell.length_b   1.000
_cell.length_c   1.000
_cell.angle_alpha   90.00
_cell.angle_beta   90.00
_cell.angle_gamma   90.00
#
_symmetry.space_group_name_H-M   'P 1'
#
loop_
_entity.id
_entity.type
_entity.pdbx_description
1 polymer ?
#
loop_
_entity_poly.entity_id
_entity_poly.type
_entity_poly.pdbx_seq_one_letter_code
_entity_poly.pdbx_strand_id
1 'polypeptide(L)'
;MNIPSRSTAVRRRRTLAQVVLRDLAETGHTTVPVWWEPEIEREFGGLDGFLAELSRQWWTAYAAHLDALIELGSGGPDQAWHEVSEQLPHLRAVLDSYAGEPALAEAERRHCDVLRWTARRECRQAA
;
A
#
# COMPACT_ATOMS: atom_id res chain seq x y z
N MET A 1 3.72 10.13 -30.83
CA MET A 1 3.87 9.69 -29.42
C MET A 1 2.49 9.54 -28.82
N ASN A 2 2.08 8.30 -28.49
CA ASN A 2 0.75 8.00 -27.96
C ASN A 2 0.83 8.10 -26.42
N ILE A 3 0.30 9.18 -25.84
CA ILE A 3 0.28 9.33 -24.38
C ILE A 3 -0.69 8.27 -23.83
N PRO A 4 -0.25 7.34 -22.98
CA PRO A 4 -1.16 6.37 -22.39
C PRO A 4 -2.25 7.10 -21.61
N SER A 5 -3.52 6.76 -21.85
CA SER A 5 -4.62 7.24 -21.00
C SER A 5 -4.31 6.91 -19.54
N ARG A 6 -4.60 7.82 -18.60
CA ARG A 6 -4.34 7.63 -17.16
C ARG A 6 -4.77 6.26 -16.62
N SER A 7 -5.90 5.75 -17.11
CA SER A 7 -6.44 4.42 -16.77
C SER A 7 -5.52 3.26 -17.15
N THR A 8 -4.82 3.35 -18.28
CA THR A 8 -3.88 2.31 -18.75
C THR A 8 -2.57 2.33 -17.96
N ALA A 9 -2.11 3.51 -17.52
CA ALA A 9 -0.94 3.65 -16.66
C ALA A 9 -1.21 3.11 -15.26
N VAL A 10 -2.38 3.42 -14.68
CA VAL A 10 -2.78 2.88 -13.37
C VAL A 10 -2.88 1.36 -13.38
N ARG A 11 -3.50 0.78 -14.42
CA ARG A 11 -3.57 -0.69 -14.56
C ARG A 11 -2.18 -1.31 -14.67
N ARG A 12 -1.29 -0.72 -15.48
CA ARG A 12 0.09 -1.21 -15.62
C ARG A 12 0.86 -1.19 -14.31
N ARG A 13 0.86 -0.08 -13.57
CA ARG A 13 1.51 0.01 -12.25
C ARG A 13 0.96 -1.03 -11.28
N ARG A 14 -0.37 -1.20 -11.23
CA ARG A 14 -0.98 -2.22 -10.37
C ARG A 14 -0.55 -3.64 -10.76
N THR A 15 -0.58 -3.96 -12.05
CA THR A 15 -0.14 -5.27 -12.55
C THR A 15 1.34 -5.52 -12.24
N LEU A 16 2.22 -4.54 -12.47
CA LEU A 16 3.64 -4.69 -12.15
C LEU A 16 3.84 -4.91 -10.66
N ALA A 17 3.22 -4.11 -9.78
CA ALA A 17 3.33 -4.31 -8.34
C ALA A 17 2.89 -5.71 -7.89
N GLN A 18 1.80 -6.24 -8.46
CA GLN A 18 1.35 -7.60 -8.17
C GLN A 18 2.34 -8.67 -8.65
N VAL A 19 2.95 -8.48 -9.83
CA VAL A 19 3.96 -9.40 -10.35
C VAL A 19 5.21 -9.39 -9.47
N VAL A 20 5.72 -8.22 -9.10
CA VAL A 20 6.88 -8.09 -8.21
C VAL A 20 6.60 -8.73 -6.85
N LEU A 21 5.46 -8.42 -6.22
CA LEU A 21 5.10 -9.03 -4.94
C LEU A 21 4.95 -10.55 -5.01
N ARG A 22 4.43 -11.09 -6.12
CA ARG A 22 4.35 -12.53 -6.33
C ARG A 22 5.74 -13.15 -6.45
N ASP A 23 6.64 -12.55 -7.23
CA ASP A 23 8.02 -13.02 -7.37
C ASP A 23 8.76 -12.99 -6.02
N LEU A 24 8.60 -11.91 -5.25
CA LEU A 24 9.12 -11.81 -3.87
C LEU A 24 8.59 -12.92 -2.97
N ALA A 25 7.30 -13.26 -3.10
CA ALA A 25 6.69 -14.35 -2.34
C ALA A 25 7.20 -15.73 -2.75
N GLU A 26 7.37 -15.97 -4.05
CA GLU A 26 7.87 -17.24 -4.59
C GLU A 26 9.36 -17.46 -4.26
N THR A 27 10.15 -16.38 -4.21
CA THR A 27 11.59 -16.41 -3.93
C THR A 27 11.93 -16.25 -2.44
N GLY A 28 10.99 -15.78 -1.63
CA GLY A 28 11.20 -15.47 -0.20
C GLY A 28 11.98 -14.17 0.04
N HIS A 29 12.18 -13.34 -0.98
CA HIS A 29 12.83 -12.05 -0.83
C HIS A 29 11.90 -11.04 -0.13
N THR A 30 12.44 -10.26 0.80
CA THR A 30 11.72 -9.16 1.48
C THR A 30 12.19 -7.77 1.02
N THR A 31 13.25 -7.71 0.20
CA THR A 31 13.73 -6.50 -0.47
C THR A 31 13.65 -6.70 -1.97
N VAL A 32 13.43 -5.62 -2.72
CA VAL A 32 13.35 -5.67 -4.19
C VAL A 32 14.68 -6.16 -4.78
N PRO A 33 14.69 -7.29 -5.53
CA PRO A 33 15.87 -7.75 -6.23
C PRO A 33 16.31 -6.79 -7.35
N VAL A 34 17.61 -6.74 -7.62
CA VAL A 34 18.22 -5.85 -8.62
C VAL A 34 17.62 -6.03 -10.02
N TRP A 35 17.16 -7.22 -10.37
CA TRP A 35 16.55 -7.47 -11.69
C TRP A 35 15.21 -6.78 -11.91
N TRP A 36 14.56 -6.28 -10.86
CA TRP A 36 13.33 -5.49 -10.98
C TRP A 36 13.57 -3.99 -11.09
N GLU A 37 14.79 -3.51 -10.84
CA GLU A 37 15.12 -2.07 -10.85
C GLU A 37 14.76 -1.38 -12.18
N PRO A 38 15.04 -1.92 -13.38
CA PRO A 38 14.72 -1.23 -14.63
C PRO A 38 13.21 -1.04 -14.85
N GLU A 39 12.41 -2.05 -14.54
CA GLU A 39 10.96 -2.01 -14.64
C GLU A 39 10.35 -1.07 -13.60
N ILE A 40 10.89 -1.10 -12.38
CA ILE A 40 10.47 -0.22 -11.29
C ILE A 40 10.80 1.23 -11.60
N GLU A 41 12.00 1.51 -12.09
CA GLU A 41 12.41 2.83 -12.55
C GLU A 41 11.45 3.35 -13.63
N ARG A 42 11.18 2.52 -14.65
CA ARG A 42 10.33 2.89 -15.79
C ARG A 42 8.88 3.18 -15.42
N GLU A 43 8.28 2.41 -14.52
CA GLU A 43 6.85 2.52 -14.21
C GLU A 43 6.55 3.35 -12.97
N PHE A 44 7.47 3.38 -12.00
CA PHE A 44 7.29 4.06 -10.71
C PHE A 44 8.15 5.31 -10.54
N GLY A 45 9.18 5.50 -11.36
CA GLY A 45 10.19 6.54 -11.14
C GLY A 45 11.15 6.16 -10.02
N GLY A 46 11.40 4.86 -9.84
CA GLY A 46 12.36 4.31 -8.89
C GLY A 46 11.71 3.66 -7.67
N LEU A 47 12.58 3.19 -6.76
CA LEU A 47 12.18 2.46 -5.55
C LEU A 47 11.22 3.26 -4.67
N ASP A 48 11.46 4.56 -4.49
CA ASP A 48 10.60 5.44 -3.69
C ASP A 48 9.15 5.46 -4.20
N GLY A 49 8.98 5.57 -5.52
CA GLY A 49 7.66 5.56 -6.16
C GLY A 49 6.98 4.19 -6.07
N PHE A 50 7.76 3.12 -6.00
CA PHE A 50 7.27 1.77 -5.80
C PHE A 50 6.83 1.52 -4.35
N LEU A 51 7.66 1.90 -3.37
CA LEU A 51 7.33 1.81 -1.94
C LEU A 51 6.11 2.66 -1.59
N ALA A 52 5.98 3.85 -2.17
CA ALA A 52 4.79 4.67 -2.01
C ALA A 52 3.52 3.98 -2.55
N GLU A 53 3.62 3.25 -3.66
CA GLU A 53 2.50 2.47 -4.20
C GLU A 53 2.16 1.28 -3.28
N LEU A 54 3.16 0.55 -2.78
CA LEU A 54 2.94 -0.56 -1.85
C LEU A 54 2.30 -0.08 -0.54
N SER A 55 2.82 1.03 0.02
CA SER A 55 2.25 1.68 1.20
C SER A 55 0.79 2.07 0.96
N ARG A 56 0.48 2.66 -0.21
CA ARG A 56 -0.90 2.99 -0.58
C ARG A 56 -1.79 1.76 -0.63
N GLN A 57 -1.33 0.64 -1.16
CA GLN A 57 -2.11 -0.61 -1.23
C GLN A 57 -2.39 -1.16 0.17
N TRP A 58 -1.37 -1.17 1.04
CA TRP A 58 -1.52 -1.56 2.45
C TRP A 58 -2.56 -0.72 3.17
N TRP A 59 -2.38 0.61 3.17
CA TRP A 59 -3.27 1.52 3.89
C TRP A 59 -4.70 1.52 3.34
N THR A 60 -4.87 1.31 2.03
CA THR A 60 -6.22 1.15 1.44
C THR A 60 -6.90 -0.12 1.94
N ALA A 61 -6.18 -1.25 2.00
CA ALA A 61 -6.72 -2.50 2.53
C ALA A 61 -7.07 -2.36 4.03
N TYR A 62 -6.15 -1.81 4.81
CA TYR A 62 -6.36 -1.54 6.23
C TYR A 62 -7.59 -0.66 6.49
N ALA A 63 -7.74 0.45 5.76
CA ALA A 63 -8.87 1.35 5.90
C ALA A 63 -10.20 0.65 5.57
N ALA A 64 -10.26 -0.06 4.44
CA ALA A 64 -11.46 -0.79 4.03
C ALA A 64 -11.88 -1.85 5.06
N HIS A 65 -10.91 -2.57 5.64
CA HIS A 65 -11.17 -3.54 6.70
C HIS A 65 -11.63 -2.87 8.00
N LEU A 66 -10.99 -1.77 8.39
CA LEU A 66 -11.39 -1.02 9.58
C LEU A 66 -12.82 -0.50 9.44
N ASP A 67 -13.18 0.08 8.29
CA ASP A 67 -14.53 0.56 8.00
C ASP A 67 -15.55 -0.59 8.13
N ALA A 68 -15.26 -1.76 7.55
CA ALA A 68 -16.13 -2.93 7.65
C ALA A 68 -16.32 -3.42 9.10
N LEU A 69 -15.25 -3.44 9.91
CA LEU A 69 -15.32 -3.82 11.32
C LEU A 69 -16.15 -2.81 12.15
N ILE A 70 -16.00 -1.52 11.86
CA ILE A 70 -16.80 -0.45 12.48
C ILE A 70 -18.28 -0.60 12.13
N GLU A 71 -18.61 -0.82 10.85
CA GLU A 71 -19.99 -1.01 10.39
C GLU A 71 -20.67 -2.21 11.05
N LEU A 72 -19.91 -3.28 11.28
CA LEU A 72 -20.39 -4.49 11.96
C LEU A 72 -20.44 -4.35 13.48
N GLY A 73 -19.89 -3.27 14.05
CA GLY A 73 -19.73 -3.11 15.49
C GLY A 73 -18.83 -4.17 16.12
N SER A 74 -17.95 -4.79 15.34
CA SER A 74 -17.16 -5.94 15.74
C SER A 74 -15.68 -5.66 15.48
N GLY A 75 -14.91 -5.41 16.54
CA GLY A 75 -13.47 -5.22 16.44
C GLY A 75 -13.04 -3.75 16.41
N GLY A 76 -11.82 -3.53 15.92
CA GLY A 76 -11.20 -2.20 15.91
C GLY A 76 -9.85 -2.19 15.20
N PRO A 77 -9.08 -1.10 15.33
CA PRO A 77 -7.81 -0.88 14.63
C PRO A 77 -6.82 -2.05 14.70
N ASP A 78 -6.60 -2.61 15.89
CA ASP A 78 -5.63 -3.69 16.09
C ASP A 78 -6.05 -4.98 15.37
N GLN A 79 -7.36 -5.26 15.35
CA GLN A 79 -7.91 -6.40 14.63
C GLN A 79 -7.81 -6.21 13.12
N ALA A 80 -8.16 -5.02 12.61
CA ALA A 80 -7.99 -4.69 11.20
C ALA A 80 -6.53 -4.84 10.77
N TRP A 81 -5.60 -4.37 11.60
CA TRP A 81 -4.17 -4.49 11.33
C TRP A 81 -3.72 -5.96 11.25
N HIS A 82 -4.14 -6.78 12.22
CA HIS A 82 -3.81 -8.20 12.24
C HIS A 82 -4.37 -8.92 11.02
N GLU A 83 -5.66 -8.76 10.73
CA GLU A 83 -6.32 -9.44 9.60
C GLU A 83 -5.70 -9.04 8.26
N VAL A 84 -5.39 -7.76 8.05
CA VAL A 84 -4.74 -7.30 6.81
C VAL A 84 -3.30 -7.82 6.72
N SER A 85 -2.58 -7.95 7.85
CA SER A 85 -1.26 -8.57 7.91
C SER A 85 -1.30 -10.05 7.52
N GLU A 86 -2.33 -10.77 7.94
CA GLU A 86 -2.53 -12.17 7.54
C GLU A 86 -2.94 -12.32 6.07
N GLN A 87 -3.70 -11.37 5.54
CA GLN A 87 -4.13 -11.38 4.14
C GLN A 87 -3.01 -10.99 3.17
N LEU A 88 -2.12 -10.09 3.58
CA LEU A 88 -1.05 -9.53 2.74
C LEU A 88 0.34 -9.65 3.40
N PRO A 89 0.77 -10.85 3.86
CA PRO A 89 1.95 -11.00 4.70
C PRO A 89 3.24 -10.57 3.99
N HIS A 90 3.32 -10.82 2.68
CA HIS A 90 4.50 -10.49 1.88
C HIS A 90 4.60 -8.99 1.61
N LEU A 91 3.46 -8.33 1.40
CA LEU A 91 3.45 -6.88 1.26
C LEU A 91 3.89 -6.23 2.58
N ARG A 92 3.40 -6.71 3.73
CA ARG A 92 3.83 -6.25 5.04
C ARG A 92 5.34 -6.46 5.25
N ALA A 93 5.86 -7.65 4.96
CA ALA A 93 7.28 -7.97 5.10
C ALA A 93 8.20 -7.07 4.24
N VAL A 94 7.75 -6.70 3.04
CA VAL A 94 8.49 -5.75 2.19
C VAL A 94 8.50 -4.37 2.82
N LEU A 95 7.34 -3.85 3.26
CA LEU A 95 7.28 -2.55 3.92
C LEU A 95 8.11 -2.52 5.21
N ASP A 96 8.10 -3.60 5.99
CA ASP A 96 8.92 -3.75 7.19
C ASP A 96 10.42 -3.70 6.89
N SER A 97 10.85 -4.31 5.79
CA SER A 97 12.26 -4.29 5.35
C SER A 97 12.75 -2.89 4.97
N TYR A 98 11.83 -1.97 4.64
CA TYR A 98 12.13 -0.59 4.27
C TYR A 98 11.63 0.45 5.30
N ALA A 99 11.27 0.05 6.52
CA ALA A 99 10.67 0.95 7.53
C ALA A 99 11.55 2.16 7.92
N GLY A 100 12.84 2.15 7.59
CA GLY A 100 13.77 3.26 7.80
C GLY A 100 13.89 4.24 6.62
N GLU A 101 13.28 3.94 5.47
CA GLU A 101 13.44 4.75 4.26
C GLU A 101 12.59 6.04 4.35
N PRO A 102 13.18 7.24 4.13
CA PRO A 102 12.46 8.51 4.23
C PRO A 102 11.23 8.60 3.34
N ALA A 103 11.30 8.03 2.14
CA ALA A 103 10.21 8.02 1.18
C ALA A 103 9.00 7.21 1.66
N LEU A 104 9.25 6.07 2.31
CA LEU A 104 8.19 5.25 2.90
C LEU A 104 7.57 5.96 4.10
N ALA A 105 8.39 6.51 5.00
CA ALA A 105 7.91 7.25 6.16
C ALA A 105 7.02 8.46 5.76
N GLU A 106 7.37 9.15 4.68
CA GLU A 106 6.55 10.23 4.13
C GLU A 106 5.24 9.73 3.52
N ALA A 107 5.26 8.60 2.80
CA ALA A 107 4.04 7.99 2.28
C ALA A 107 3.08 7.58 3.42
N GLU A 108 3.59 6.94 4.46
CA GLU A 108 2.81 6.52 5.63
C GLU A 108 2.22 7.72 6.39
N ARG A 109 2.99 8.79 6.59
CA ARG A 109 2.50 10.04 7.21
C ARG A 109 1.28 10.58 6.47
N ARG A 110 1.35 10.66 5.13
CA ARG A 110 0.22 11.13 4.30
C ARG A 110 -1.02 10.28 4.48
N HIS A 111 -0.86 8.95 4.59
CA HIS A 111 -1.99 8.05 4.82
C HIS A 111 -2.62 8.22 6.21
N CYS A 112 -1.81 8.35 7.25
CA CYS A 112 -2.28 8.66 8.60
C CYS A 112 -3.06 9.98 8.65
N ASP A 113 -2.60 11.01 7.94
CA ASP A 113 -3.29 12.30 7.89
C ASP A 113 -4.63 12.23 7.14
N VAL A 114 -4.71 11.45 6.06
CA VAL A 114 -5.98 11.19 5.35
C VAL A 114 -6.98 10.49 6.25
N LEU A 115 -6.59 9.42 6.93
CA LEU A 115 -7.48 8.67 7.83
C LEU A 115 -7.95 9.52 9.02
N ARG A 116 -7.04 10.34 9.58
CA ARG A 116 -7.40 11.28 10.64
C ARG A 116 -8.41 12.32 10.15
N TRP A 117 -8.30 12.76 8.91
CA TRP A 117 -9.23 13.73 8.33
C TRP A 117 -10.60 13.11 8.02
N THR A 118 -10.65 11.89 7.50
CA THR A 118 -11.92 11.19 7.21
C THR A 118 -12.69 10.90 8.49
N ALA A 119 -12.03 10.33 9.52
CA ALA A 119 -12.66 10.06 10.81
C ALA A 119 -13.26 11.33 11.45
N ARG A 120 -12.56 12.47 11.34
CA ARG A 120 -13.07 13.76 11.85
C ARG A 120 -14.29 14.28 11.08
N ARG A 121 -14.44 13.96 9.79
CA ARG A 121 -15.62 14.36 9.00
C ARG A 121 -16.85 13.55 9.36
N GLU A 122 -16.68 12.25 9.55
CA GLU A 122 -17.78 11.34 9.89
C GLU A 122 -18.38 11.67 11.27
N CYS A 123 -17.55 11.94 12.29
CA CYS A 123 -18.05 12.44 13.58
C CYS A 123 -18.86 13.74 13.46
N ARG A 124 -18.57 14.58 12.46
CA ARG A 124 -19.24 15.86 12.25
C ARG A 124 -20.57 15.73 11.50
N GLN A 125 -20.81 14.62 10.80
CA GLN A 125 -22.08 14.33 10.13
C GLN A 125 -23.05 13.53 11.00
N ALA A 126 -22.55 12.85 12.04
CA ALA A 126 -23.36 12.05 12.97
C ALA A 126 -23.87 12.84 14.20
N ALA A 127 -23.61 14.15 14.29
CA ALA A 127 -24.00 15.05 15.37
C ALA A 127 -25.06 16.06 14.92
#